data_AF-A0A0W1AP69-F1
#
_entry.id   AF-A0A0W1AP69-F1
#
_cell.length_a   1.000
_cell.length_b   1.000
_cell.length_c   1.000
_cell.angle_alpha   90.00
_cell.angle_beta   90.00
_cell.angle_gamma   90.00
#
_symmetry.space_group_name_H-M   'P 1'
#
loop_
_entity.id
_entity.type
_entity.pdbx_description
1 polymer ?
#
loop_
_entity_poly.entity_id
_entity_poly.type
_entity_poly.pdbx_seq_one_letter_code
_entity_poly.pdbx_strand_id
1 'polypeptide(L)'
;MTKLKDVIAYTLKNYPIKEELSNARITKIIFLADWHQAINYGRQISKIKWVFDNYGPFVWDIHDEAINNPDLFDIQEMSFSMLKGPSISS
;
A
#
# COMPACT_ATOMS: atom_id res chain seq x y z
N MET A 1 3.64 -6.43 -17.82
CA MET A 1 3.52 -6.10 -16.39
C MET A 1 4.20 -4.77 -16.17
N THR A 2 3.54 -3.90 -15.42
CA THR A 2 3.93 -2.50 -15.17
C THR A 2 4.97 -2.44 -14.05
N LYS A 3 5.78 -1.37 -13.99
CA LYS A 3 6.72 -1.17 -12.86
C LYS A 3 5.93 -0.90 -11.59
N LEU A 4 6.40 -1.44 -10.46
CA LEU A 4 5.65 -1.35 -9.20
C LEU A 4 5.45 0.10 -8.75
N LYS A 5 6.46 0.96 -8.88
CA LYS A 5 6.30 2.39 -8.60
C LYS A 5 5.20 3.09 -9.38
N ASP A 6 4.98 2.72 -10.65
CA ASP A 6 3.92 3.33 -11.46
C ASP A 6 2.53 2.88 -10.95
N VAL A 7 2.42 1.63 -10.50
CA VAL A 7 1.20 1.09 -9.88
C VAL A 7 0.93 1.76 -8.54
N ILE A 8 1.95 1.92 -7.69
CA ILE A 8 1.87 2.63 -6.41
C ILE A 8 1.44 4.09 -6.65
N ALA A 9 2.15 4.82 -7.50
CA ALA A 9 1.88 6.23 -7.80
C ALA A 9 0.47 6.43 -8.37
N TYR A 10 0.03 5.55 -9.29
CA TYR A 10 -1.34 5.58 -9.80
C TYR A 10 -2.36 5.33 -8.69
N THR A 11 -2.10 4.37 -7.80
CA THR A 11 -2.98 4.06 -6.68
C THR A 11 -3.12 5.25 -5.74
N LEU A 12 -2.00 5.83 -5.29
CA LEU A 12 -1.99 7.02 -4.42
C LEU A 12 -2.69 8.21 -5.06
N LYS A 13 -2.46 8.46 -6.36
CA LYS A 13 -3.05 9.58 -7.08
C LYS A 13 -4.58 9.48 -7.23
N ASN A 14 -5.11 8.27 -7.36
CA ASN A 14 -6.53 8.04 -7.63
C ASN A 14 -7.31 7.54 -6.40
N TYR A 15 -6.66 7.30 -5.27
CA TYR A 15 -7.37 6.89 -4.07
C TYR A 15 -8.26 8.05 -3.60
N PRO A 16 -9.58 7.82 -3.40
CA PRO A 16 -10.55 8.90 -3.19
C PRO A 16 -10.34 9.64 -1.86
N ILE A 17 -9.66 8.99 -0.91
CA ILE A 17 -9.37 9.50 0.42
C ILE A 17 -7.94 10.03 0.41
N LYS A 18 -7.76 11.33 0.62
CA LYS A 18 -6.44 11.99 0.50
C LYS A 18 -5.59 11.91 1.76
N GLU A 19 -6.11 11.29 2.82
CA GLU A 19 -5.33 11.02 4.02
C GLU A 19 -4.20 10.02 3.75
N GLU A 20 -3.26 9.95 4.69
CA GLU A 20 -2.14 9.03 4.66
C GLU A 20 -2.60 7.58 4.48
N LEU A 21 -2.08 6.95 3.44
CA LEU A 21 -2.30 5.54 3.15
C LEU A 21 -1.22 4.72 3.83
N SER A 22 -1.62 3.95 4.85
CA SER A 22 -0.71 2.99 5.47
C SER A 22 -0.26 1.92 4.48
N ASN A 23 0.96 1.39 4.70
CA ASN A 23 1.51 0.28 3.90
C ASN A 23 0.50 -0.88 3.77
N ALA A 24 -0.17 -1.25 4.87
CA ALA A 24 -1.17 -2.32 4.86
C ALA A 24 -2.38 -2.04 3.95
N ARG A 25 -2.83 -0.78 3.85
CA ARG A 25 -3.97 -0.41 2.98
C ARG A 25 -3.57 -0.47 1.51
N ILE A 26 -2.43 0.11 1.16
CA ILE A 26 -1.96 0.10 -0.23
C ILE A 26 -1.65 -1.31 -0.71
N THR A 27 -1.08 -2.17 0.14
CA THR A 27 -0.87 -3.60 -0.14
C THR A 27 -2.15 -4.31 -0.50
N LYS A 28 -3.22 -4.10 0.28
CA LYS A 28 -4.53 -4.71 -0.01
C LYS A 28 -5.13 -4.20 -1.32
N ILE A 29 -4.99 -2.91 -1.63
CA ILE A 29 -5.52 -2.32 -2.87
C ILE A 29 -4.79 -2.89 -4.09
N ILE A 30 -3.45 -2.90 -4.07
CA ILE A 30 -2.66 -3.42 -5.18
C ILE A 30 -2.91 -4.92 -5.37
N PHE A 31 -3.02 -5.69 -4.27
CA PHE A 31 -3.43 -7.09 -4.31
C PHE A 31 -4.77 -7.29 -5.03
N LEU A 32 -5.81 -6.54 -4.64
CA LEU A 32 -7.13 -6.65 -5.26
C LEU A 32 -7.10 -6.27 -6.74
N ALA A 33 -6.29 -5.28 -7.12
CA ALA A 33 -6.13 -4.87 -8.51
C ALA A 33 -5.43 -5.97 -9.35
N ASP A 34 -4.35 -6.56 -8.83
CA ASP A 34 -3.66 -7.69 -9.45
C ASP A 34 -4.59 -8.90 -9.58
N TRP A 35 -5.33 -9.22 -8.52
CA TRP A 35 -6.25 -10.35 -8.51
C TRP A 35 -7.40 -10.16 -9.51
N HIS A 36 -8.00 -8.97 -9.54
CA HIS A 36 -9.03 -8.63 -10.50
C HIS A 36 -8.51 -8.72 -11.95
N GLN A 37 -7.30 -8.23 -12.23
CA GLN A 37 -6.73 -8.35 -13.57
C GLN A 37 -6.42 -9.82 -13.92
N ALA A 38 -5.93 -10.60 -12.96
CA ALA A 38 -5.63 -12.02 -13.17
C ALA A 38 -6.90 -12.82 -13.51
N ILE A 39 -8.01 -12.57 -12.81
CA ILE A 39 -9.30 -13.21 -13.09
C ILE A 39 -9.79 -12.86 -14.50
N ASN A 40 -9.74 -11.59 -14.89
CA ASN A 40 -10.35 -11.14 -16.15
C ASN A 40 -9.47 -11.31 -17.39
N TYR A 41 -8.14 -11.34 -17.22
CA TYR A 41 -7.18 -11.27 -18.34
C TYR A 41 -6.04 -12.29 -18.24
N GLY A 42 -6.06 -13.18 -17.24
CA GLY A 42 -5.06 -14.24 -17.07
C GLY A 42 -3.66 -13.75 -16.70
N ARG A 43 -3.52 -12.47 -16.29
CA ARG A 43 -2.23 -11.87 -15.90
C ARG A 43 -2.39 -10.79 -14.83
N GLN A 44 -1.35 -10.60 -14.03
CA GLN A 44 -1.26 -9.55 -13.01
C GLN A 44 -0.78 -8.22 -13.61
N ILE A 45 -1.08 -7.11 -12.91
CA ILE A 45 -0.63 -5.76 -13.29
C ILE A 45 0.84 -5.63 -12.93
N SER A 46 1.16 -5.98 -11.69
CA SER A 46 2.49 -5.92 -11.09
C SER A 46 3.25 -7.25 -11.24
N LYS A 47 4.55 -7.24 -10.90
CA LYS A 47 5.41 -8.44 -10.80
C LYS A 47 5.47 -9.04 -9.39
N ILE A 48 4.66 -8.55 -8.46
CA ILE A 48 4.64 -9.02 -7.08
C ILE A 48 4.32 -10.52 -7.08
N LYS A 49 5.06 -11.26 -6.26
CA LYS A 49 4.74 -12.63 -5.91
C LYS A 49 4.04 -12.62 -4.56
N TRP A 50 2.71 -12.65 -4.61
CA TRP A 50 1.89 -12.56 -3.41
C TRP A 50 2.11 -13.75 -2.47
N VAL A 51 2.42 -13.44 -1.21
CA VAL A 51 2.49 -14.38 -0.09
C VAL A 51 1.33 -14.08 0.85
N PHE A 52 0.76 -15.14 1.44
CA PHE A 52 -0.38 -15.03 2.36
C PHE A 52 0.02 -15.53 3.74
N ASP A 53 -0.35 -14.75 4.75
CA ASP A 53 -0.33 -15.16 6.15
C ASP A 53 -1.75 -15.16 6.73
N ASN A 54 -1.87 -15.30 8.05
CA ASN A 54 -3.15 -15.32 8.75
C ASN A 54 -3.92 -13.97 8.69
N TYR A 55 -3.29 -12.89 8.23
CA TYR A 55 -3.85 -11.54 8.13
C TYR A 55 -4.09 -11.10 6.68
N GLY A 56 -3.75 -11.95 5.71
CA GLY A 56 -4.01 -11.77 4.29
C GLY A 56 -2.74 -11.62 3.46
N PRO A 57 -2.79 -10.90 2.32
CA PRO A 57 -1.62 -10.70 1.47
C PRO A 57 -0.58 -9.82 2.19
N PHE A 58 0.65 -10.31 2.27
CA PHE A 58 1.77 -9.61 2.88
C PHE A 58 3.01 -9.71 1.99
N VAL A 59 3.60 -8.57 1.64
CA VAL A 59 4.83 -8.47 0.83
C VAL A 59 5.64 -7.24 1.25
N TRP A 60 6.96 -7.32 1.12
CA TRP A 60 7.86 -6.18 1.35
C TRP A 60 8.01 -5.30 0.12
N ASP A 61 7.71 -5.82 -1.07
CA ASP A 61 7.91 -5.17 -2.37
C ASP A 61 7.38 -3.73 -2.42
N ILE A 62 6.21 -3.47 -1.82
CA ILE A 62 5.57 -2.14 -1.86
C ILE A 62 6.32 -1.13 -0.98
N HIS A 63 6.70 -1.56 0.22
CA HIS A 63 7.48 -0.75 1.15
C HIS A 63 8.86 -0.46 0.56
N ASP A 64 9.53 -1.49 0.05
CA ASP A 64 10.88 -1.38 -0.49
C ASP A 64 10.90 -0.53 -1.77
N GLU A 65 9.91 -0.67 -2.66
CA GLU A 65 9.79 0.20 -3.84
C GLU A 65 9.57 1.66 -3.44
N ALA A 66 8.80 1.92 -2.38
CA ALA A 66 8.59 3.28 -1.89
C ALA A 66 9.88 3.89 -1.34
N ILE A 67 10.63 3.16 -0.49
CA ILE A 67 11.91 3.62 0.08
C ILE A 67 12.95 3.87 -1.02
N ASN A 68 12.96 3.04 -2.06
CA ASN A 68 13.93 3.14 -3.15
C ASN A 68 13.61 4.25 -4.18
N ASN A 69 12.45 4.91 -4.08
CA ASN A 69 12.08 6.04 -4.94
C ASN A 69 11.63 7.26 -4.09
N PRO A 70 12.53 7.85 -3.27
CA PRO A 70 12.20 8.98 -2.37
C PRO A 70 11.88 10.28 -3.13
N ASP A 71 12.21 10.34 -4.42
CA ASP A 71 11.80 11.41 -5.34
C ASP A 71 10.31 11.33 -5.72
N LEU A 72 9.67 10.18 -5.51
CA LEU A 72 8.28 9.91 -5.86
C LEU A 72 7.37 9.71 -4.65
N PHE A 73 7.89 9.19 -3.54
CA PHE A 73 7.10 8.81 -2.37
C PHE A 73 7.63 9.47 -1.10
N ASP A 74 6.71 10.09 -0.36
CA ASP A 74 6.97 10.57 0.99
C ASP A 74 6.49 9.50 1.99
N ILE A 75 7.41 9.02 2.83
CA ILE A 75 7.13 7.95 3.80
C ILE A 75 7.23 8.55 5.20
N GLN A 76 6.11 8.53 5.90
CA GLN A 76 6.07 8.89 7.32
C GLN A 76 6.10 7.63 8.17
N GLU A 77 7.18 7.45 8.93
CA GLU A 77 7.22 6.43 9.98
C GLU A 77 6.40 6.90 11.18
N MET A 78 5.17 6.40 11.30
CA MET A 78 4.44 6.54 12.54
C MET A 78 4.95 5.49 13.54
N SER A 79 5.85 5.92 14.45
CA SER A 79 6.12 5.13 15.65
C SER A 79 4.78 4.94 16.37
N PHE A 80 4.41 3.71 16.71
CA PHE A 80 3.18 3.44 17.45
C PHE A 80 3.23 4.21 18.80
N SER A 81 2.60 5.38 18.86
CA SER A 81 2.22 6.04 20.10
C SER A 81 0.74 6.35 20.03
N MET A 82 -0.04 5.73 20.94
CA MET A 82 -1.47 5.97 21.09
C MET A 82 -1.76 7.47 21.17
N LEU A 83 -2.73 7.94 20.39
CA LEU A 83 -3.33 9.25 20.60
C LEU A 83 -4.14 9.21 21.90
N LYS A 84 -3.60 9.81 22.97
CA LYS A 84 -4.40 10.16 24.13
C LYS A 84 -5.38 11.25 23.73
N GLY A 85 -6.68 11.02 23.95
CA GLY A 85 -7.69 12.07 23.94
C GLY A 85 -7.41 13.11 25.03
N PRO A 86 -7.98 14.33 24.93
CA PRO A 86 -7.70 15.40 25.88
C PRO A 86 -8.06 14.96 27.30
N SER A 87 -7.16 15.21 28.25
CA SER A 87 -7.43 15.11 29.67
C SER A 87 -8.54 16.10 30.02
N ILE A 88 -9.74 15.59 30.26
CA ILE A 88 -10.81 16.37 30.90
C ILE A 88 -10.37 16.54 32.35
N SER A 89 -9.96 17.75 32.71
CA SER A 89 -9.84 18.16 34.10
C SER A 89 -11.25 18.31 34.67
N SER A 90 -11.61 17.46 35.61
CA SER A 90 -12.70 17.68 36.57
C SER A 90 -12.11 17.91 37.95
#